data_AF-A0A8B9MIF3-F1
#
_entry.id   AF-A0A8B9MIF3-F1
#
_cell.length_a   1.000
_cell.length_b   1.000
_cell.length_c   1.000
_cell.angle_alpha   90.00
_cell.angle_beta   90.00
_cell.angle_gamma   90.00
#
_symmetry.space_group_name_H-M   'P 1'
#
loop_
_entity.id
_entity.type
_entity.pdbx_description
1 polymer ?
#
loop_
_entity_poly.entity_id
_entity_poly.type
_entity_poly.pdbx_seq_one_letter_code
_entity_poly.pdbx_strand_id
1 'polypeptide(L)'
;MSNIFILQLCTLFFSHCFVLFFVLFPLSNFLFSPLKCFGDSPEPTKRMLSFQGLAELAHREYQAGDFEAAERHCMQLWRQEPDNTGVLLLLSSIHFQCRRLDRSAHFSTLAIKQNPLLAEAYSNLGNVYKERGQLQEAIEHYRHALRLKPDFIDGYINLAAALVAAGDMEGAVQAYVSALQYNPDLYCVRSDLGNLLKALGRLEEAKVGVG
;
A
#
# COMPACT_ATOMS: atom_id res chain seq x y z
N MET A 1 16.70 -38.89 -28.15
CA MET A 1 15.26 -39.02 -28.43
C MET A 1 14.57 -39.19 -27.09
N SER A 2 13.66 -38.37 -26.57
CA SER A 2 13.03 -37.11 -26.94
C SER A 2 12.34 -36.62 -25.64
N ASN A 3 11.99 -35.33 -25.56
CA ASN A 3 11.27 -34.63 -24.47
C ASN A 3 12.12 -33.87 -23.44
N ILE A 4 12.64 -32.70 -23.86
CA ILE A 4 13.16 -31.61 -23.00
C ILE A 4 12.31 -30.32 -23.13
N PHE A 5 11.13 -30.36 -23.77
CA PHE A 5 10.45 -29.13 -24.20
C PHE A 5 9.10 -28.82 -23.54
N ILE A 6 8.87 -29.10 -22.24
CA ILE A 6 7.73 -28.50 -21.52
C ILE A 6 8.08 -28.35 -20.02
N LEU A 7 8.95 -27.39 -19.65
CA LEU A 7 9.11 -27.00 -18.24
C LEU A 7 9.72 -25.59 -18.04
N GLN A 8 9.49 -24.67 -18.99
CA GLN A 8 10.19 -23.38 -18.98
C GLN A 8 9.30 -22.14 -19.19
N LEU A 9 8.02 -22.18 -18.82
CA LEU A 9 7.10 -21.05 -19.05
C LEU A 9 6.17 -20.65 -17.89
N CYS A 10 6.48 -20.98 -16.63
CA CYS A 10 5.67 -20.55 -15.46
C CYS A 10 6.43 -19.83 -14.34
N THR A 11 7.58 -19.19 -14.60
CA THR A 11 8.33 -18.41 -13.58
C THR A 11 8.41 -16.90 -13.86
N LEU A 12 7.47 -16.35 -14.62
CA LEU A 12 7.36 -14.91 -14.85
C LEU A 12 5.93 -14.44 -14.55
N PHE A 13 5.48 -14.52 -13.29
CA PHE A 13 4.35 -13.71 -12.74
C PHE A 13 4.18 -13.90 -11.21
N PHE A 14 5.29 -13.98 -10.46
CA PHE A 14 5.24 -13.98 -8.99
C PHE A 14 6.29 -13.00 -8.45
N SER A 15 5.94 -11.71 -8.47
CA SER A 15 6.64 -10.72 -7.67
C SER A 15 5.75 -9.50 -7.46
N HIS A 16 4.75 -9.67 -6.60
CA HIS A 16 4.22 -8.61 -5.74
C HIS A 16 3.32 -9.27 -4.69
N CYS A 17 3.36 -8.74 -3.46
CA CYS A 17 2.61 -9.14 -2.28
C CYS A 17 3.20 -10.29 -1.45
N PHE A 18 4.30 -10.02 -0.76
CA PHE A 18 4.50 -10.54 0.60
C PHE A 18 5.26 -9.49 1.40
N VAL A 19 4.59 -8.85 2.36
CA VAL A 19 5.00 -8.50 3.73
C VAL A 19 4.01 -7.43 4.21
N LEU A 20 3.02 -7.84 5.01
CA LEU A 20 2.67 -7.19 6.29
C LEU A 20 1.64 -8.07 7.02
N PHE A 21 2.18 -8.99 7.82
CA PHE A 21 1.52 -9.63 8.94
C PHE A 21 2.15 -9.04 10.22
N PHE A 22 1.40 -8.99 11.32
CA PHE A 22 1.63 -8.26 12.60
C PHE A 22 1.19 -6.79 12.52
N VAL A 23 0.10 -6.35 13.15
CA VAL A 23 -0.13 -6.28 14.61
C VAL A 23 -1.63 -6.44 14.92
N LEU A 24 -1.99 -7.32 15.88
CA LEU A 24 -2.98 -7.13 16.97
C LEU A 24 -3.44 -8.48 17.57
N PHE A 25 -2.96 -8.76 18.78
CA PHE A 25 -3.55 -9.58 19.86
C PHE A 25 -3.62 -8.63 21.10
N PRO A 26 -4.34 -8.87 22.22
CA PRO A 26 -5.08 -10.08 22.63
C PRO A 26 -6.46 -9.85 23.35
N LEU A 27 -7.21 -10.96 23.54
CA LEU A 27 -8.07 -11.38 24.68
C LEU A 27 -9.06 -10.39 25.35
N SER A 28 -10.37 -10.71 25.35
CA SER A 28 -11.11 -11.07 26.58
C SER A 28 -12.60 -11.39 26.35
N ASN A 29 -13.04 -12.35 27.17
CA ASN A 29 -14.37 -12.93 27.36
C ASN A 29 -15.56 -11.96 27.36
N PHE A 30 -16.65 -12.35 26.69
CA PHE A 30 -17.99 -12.18 27.26
C PHE A 30 -18.86 -13.42 27.01
N LEU A 31 -19.57 -13.80 28.07
CA LEU A 31 -20.28 -15.04 28.30
C LEU A 31 -21.42 -15.31 27.32
N PHE A 32 -21.54 -16.58 26.95
CA PHE A 32 -22.77 -17.20 26.45
C PHE A 32 -23.87 -17.16 27.51
N SER A 33 -25.09 -16.83 27.10
CA SER A 33 -26.32 -17.34 27.71
C SER A 33 -27.42 -17.44 26.64
N PRO A 34 -28.21 -18.54 26.60
CA PRO A 34 -29.06 -18.88 25.47
C PRO A 34 -30.51 -18.46 25.73
N LEU A 35 -31.28 -18.07 24.70
CA LEU A 35 -32.74 -18.22 24.75
C LEU A 35 -33.40 -18.22 23.36
N LYS A 36 -34.02 -19.37 23.11
CA LYS A 36 -35.23 -19.67 22.33
C LYS A 36 -35.28 -19.36 20.83
N CYS A 37 -35.22 -20.47 20.10
CA CYS A 37 -35.90 -20.69 18.83
C CYS A 37 -37.40 -20.35 18.93
N PHE A 38 -37.90 -19.52 18.03
CA PHE A 38 -39.22 -19.69 17.43
C PHE A 38 -39.10 -19.30 15.95
N GLY A 39 -39.59 -20.18 15.09
CA GLY A 39 -39.40 -20.08 13.65
C GLY A 39 -40.23 -18.95 13.07
N ASP A 40 -39.57 -18.13 12.27
CA ASP A 40 -40.08 -17.56 11.05
C ASP A 40 -38.95 -17.70 10.03
N SER A 41 -39.25 -18.25 8.86
CA SER A 41 -38.29 -18.39 7.78
C SER A 41 -37.93 -16.99 7.27
N PRO A 42 -36.66 -16.54 7.34
CA PRO A 42 -36.31 -15.30 6.70
C PRO A 42 -36.14 -15.58 5.21
N GLU A 43 -36.96 -14.94 4.38
CA GLU A 43 -36.52 -14.32 3.11
C GLU A 43 -35.02 -13.99 3.19
N PRO A 44 -34.19 -14.19 2.14
CA PRO A 44 -32.76 -13.97 2.21
C PRO A 44 -32.50 -12.50 2.51
N THR A 45 -32.44 -12.18 3.79
CA THR A 45 -32.22 -10.86 4.32
C THR A 45 -30.78 -10.61 3.93
N LYS A 46 -30.59 -9.74 2.93
CA LYS A 46 -29.29 -9.22 2.52
C LYS A 46 -28.59 -8.83 3.82
N ARG A 47 -27.68 -9.67 4.30
CA ARG A 47 -27.11 -9.53 5.63
C ARG A 47 -26.35 -8.22 5.62
N MET A 48 -26.95 -7.17 6.15
CA MET A 48 -26.33 -5.86 6.17
C MET A 48 -25.13 -5.98 7.08
N LEU A 49 -23.94 -5.98 6.49
CA LEU A 49 -22.70 -6.09 7.24
C LEU A 49 -22.58 -4.89 8.18
N SER A 50 -22.08 -5.14 9.39
CA SER A 50 -21.69 -4.05 10.30
C SER A 50 -20.58 -3.22 9.64
N PHE A 51 -20.37 -1.98 10.10
CA PHE A 51 -19.29 -1.13 9.59
C PHE A 51 -17.93 -1.87 9.58
N GLN A 52 -17.60 -2.55 10.69
CA GLN A 52 -16.38 -3.35 10.80
C GLN A 52 -16.34 -4.51 9.80
N GLY A 53 -17.42 -5.28 9.67
CA GLY A 53 -17.49 -6.39 8.72
C GLY A 53 -17.38 -5.92 7.26
N LEU A 54 -17.93 -4.75 6.96
CA LEU A 54 -17.84 -4.15 5.63
C LEU A 54 -16.44 -3.59 5.35
N ALA A 55 -15.77 -3.01 6.35
CA ALA A 55 -14.38 -2.57 6.24
C ALA A 55 -13.43 -3.75 6.01
N GLU A 56 -13.56 -4.82 6.79
CA GLU A 56 -12.77 -6.04 6.60
C GLU A 56 -12.97 -6.64 5.20
N LEU A 57 -14.22 -6.67 4.72
CA LEU A 57 -14.52 -7.15 3.37
C LEU A 57 -13.83 -6.28 2.30
N ALA A 58 -13.97 -4.96 2.39
CA ALA A 58 -13.36 -4.04 1.43
C ALA A 58 -11.83 -4.18 1.40
N HIS A 59 -11.18 -4.37 2.56
CA HIS A 59 -9.75 -4.62 2.64
C HIS A 59 -9.36 -5.95 1.98
N ARG A 60 -10.13 -7.02 2.18
CA ARG A 60 -9.87 -8.32 1.54
C ARG A 60 -10.03 -8.24 0.02
N GLU A 61 -11.06 -7.56 -0.46
CA GLU A 61 -11.29 -7.34 -1.89
C GLU A 61 -10.15 -6.53 -2.52
N TYR A 62 -9.70 -5.47 -1.84
CA TYR A 62 -8.53 -4.69 -2.26
C TYR A 62 -7.27 -5.56 -2.36
N GLN A 63 -7.01 -6.40 -1.34
CA GLN A 63 -5.87 -7.33 -1.34
C GLN A 63 -5.98 -8.40 -2.44
N ALA A 64 -7.20 -8.80 -2.79
CA ALA A 64 -7.48 -9.73 -3.88
C ALA A 64 -7.38 -9.07 -5.27
N GLY A 65 -7.24 -7.74 -5.34
CA GLY A 65 -7.24 -6.98 -6.59
C GLY A 65 -8.63 -6.72 -7.17
N ASP A 66 -9.71 -7.07 -6.45
CA ASP A 66 -11.09 -6.74 -6.83
C ASP A 66 -11.40 -5.29 -6.41
N PHE A 67 -10.81 -4.35 -7.15
CA PHE A 67 -10.93 -2.93 -6.86
C PHE A 67 -12.34 -2.39 -7.08
N GLU A 68 -13.15 -3.02 -7.93
CA GLU A 68 -14.53 -2.61 -8.18
C GLU A 68 -15.45 -2.97 -7.01
N ALA A 69 -15.32 -4.18 -6.45
CA ALA A 69 -16.05 -4.55 -5.24
C ALA A 69 -15.57 -3.71 -4.04
N ALA A 70 -14.25 -3.57 -3.88
CA ALA A 70 -13.67 -2.76 -2.81
C ALA A 70 -14.15 -1.31 -2.88
N GLU A 71 -14.19 -0.69 -4.06
CA GLU A 71 -14.72 0.68 -4.23
C GLU A 71 -16.17 0.77 -3.78
N ARG A 72 -17.03 -0.16 -4.19
CA ARG A 72 -18.46 -0.13 -3.82
C ARG A 72 -18.65 -0.17 -2.31
N HIS A 73 -17.94 -1.06 -1.63
CA HIS A 73 -18.03 -1.19 -0.17
C HIS A 73 -17.38 0.00 0.55
N CYS A 74 -16.23 0.49 0.08
CA CYS A 74 -15.60 1.70 0.61
C CYS A 74 -16.45 2.95 0.44
N MET A 75 -17.13 3.11 -0.70
CA MET A 75 -18.05 4.23 -0.91
C MET A 75 -19.27 4.15 0.03
N GLN A 76 -19.71 2.94 0.38
CA GLN A 76 -20.76 2.75 1.38
C GLN A 76 -20.27 3.08 2.80
N LEU A 77 -19.03 2.73 3.14
CA LEU A 77 -18.40 3.12 4.43
C LEU A 77 -18.26 4.64 4.53
N TRP A 78 -17.78 5.28 3.45
CA TRP A 78 -17.57 6.73 3.41
C TRP A 78 -18.88 7.51 3.55
N ARG A 79 -19.99 7.00 3.00
CA ARG A 79 -21.33 7.62 3.22
C ARG A 79 -21.79 7.56 4.67
N GLN A 80 -21.36 6.56 5.43
CA GLN A 80 -21.69 6.43 6.85
C GLN A 80 -20.78 7.30 7.71
N GLU A 81 -19.48 7.31 7.41
CA GLU A 81 -18.47 8.08 8.13
C GLU A 81 -17.56 8.84 7.15
N PRO A 82 -17.96 10.05 6.70
CA PRO A 82 -17.21 10.83 5.72
C PRO A 82 -15.80 11.23 6.18
N ASP A 83 -15.64 11.33 7.49
CA ASP A 83 -14.43 11.80 8.17
C ASP A 83 -13.50 10.64 8.58
N ASN A 84 -13.85 9.39 8.26
CA ASN A 84 -13.02 8.24 8.60
C ASN A 84 -11.77 8.20 7.70
N THR A 85 -10.62 8.57 8.27
CA THR A 85 -9.37 8.68 7.54
C THR A 85 -8.88 7.35 6.96
N GLY A 86 -9.18 6.22 7.62
CA GLY A 86 -8.84 4.90 7.09
C GLY A 86 -9.59 4.59 5.80
N VAL A 87 -10.88 4.91 5.76
CA VAL A 87 -11.71 4.77 4.55
C VAL A 87 -11.23 5.70 3.43
N LEU A 88 -10.89 6.96 3.75
CA LEU A 88 -10.36 7.92 2.78
C LEU A 88 -9.02 7.44 2.18
N LEU A 89 -8.11 6.93 3.01
CA LEU A 89 -6.85 6.34 2.56
C LEU A 89 -7.09 5.13 1.64
N LEU A 90 -8.01 4.24 2.01
CA LEU A 90 -8.33 3.06 1.21
C LEU A 90 -8.96 3.45 -0.14
N LEU A 91 -9.90 4.39 -0.16
CA LEU A 91 -10.46 4.94 -1.40
C LEU A 91 -9.38 5.57 -2.29
N SER A 92 -8.47 6.34 -1.70
CA SER A 92 -7.34 6.91 -2.43
C SER A 92 -6.50 5.83 -3.11
N SER A 93 -6.16 4.75 -2.37
CA SER A 93 -5.40 3.62 -2.89
C SER A 93 -6.15 2.86 -3.98
N ILE A 94 -7.45 2.56 -3.78
CA ILE A 94 -8.30 1.91 -4.78
C ILE A 94 -8.33 2.72 -6.09
N HIS A 95 -8.57 4.03 -6.00
CA HIS A 95 -8.61 4.88 -7.18
C HIS A 95 -7.25 4.99 -7.88
N PHE A 96 -6.15 4.98 -7.12
CA PHE A 96 -4.82 4.95 -7.68
C PHE A 96 -4.59 3.67 -8.51
N GLN A 97 -4.94 2.50 -7.95
CA GLN A 97 -4.80 1.22 -8.65
C GLN A 97 -5.65 1.16 -9.92
N CYS A 98 -6.85 1.74 -9.90
CA CYS A 98 -7.70 1.88 -11.08
C CYS A 98 -7.26 2.98 -12.07
N ARG A 99 -6.08 3.60 -11.90
CA ARG A 99 -5.58 4.72 -12.72
C ARG A 99 -6.49 5.96 -12.75
N ARG A 100 -7.40 6.10 -11.77
CA ARG A 100 -8.29 7.27 -11.60
C ARG A 100 -7.61 8.31 -10.71
N LEU A 101 -6.55 8.91 -11.25
CA LEU A 101 -5.63 9.76 -10.49
C LEU A 101 -6.32 10.97 -9.84
N ASP A 102 -7.29 11.61 -10.49
CA ASP A 102 -8.02 12.75 -9.92
C ASP A 102 -8.82 12.37 -8.67
N ARG A 103 -9.48 11.21 -8.67
CA ARG A 103 -10.20 10.71 -7.50
C ARG A 103 -9.23 10.32 -6.39
N SER A 104 -8.10 9.71 -6.74
CA SER A 104 -7.06 9.39 -5.76
C SER A 104 -6.52 10.65 -5.07
N ALA A 105 -6.19 11.69 -5.83
CA ALA A 105 -5.76 12.99 -5.29
C ALA A 105 -6.83 13.62 -4.40
N HIS A 106 -8.10 13.55 -4.82
CA HIS A 106 -9.22 14.06 -4.05
C HIS A 106 -9.31 13.41 -2.66
N PHE A 107 -9.33 12.07 -2.60
CA PHE A 107 -9.43 11.36 -1.31
C PHE A 107 -8.18 11.50 -0.45
N SER A 108 -6.98 11.53 -1.04
CA SER A 108 -5.75 11.88 -0.31
C SER A 108 -5.84 13.27 0.32
N THR A 109 -6.34 14.25 -0.43
CA THR A 109 -6.51 15.63 0.06
C THR A 109 -7.55 15.72 1.16
N LEU A 110 -8.66 14.97 1.06
CA LEU A 110 -9.64 14.87 2.15
C LEU A 110 -9.02 14.25 3.40
N ALA A 111 -8.24 13.18 3.26
CA ALA A 111 -7.55 12.56 4.39
C ALA A 111 -6.59 13.54 5.09
N ILE A 112 -5.82 14.32 4.31
CA ILE A 112 -4.93 15.38 4.85
C ILE A 112 -5.72 16.47 5.57
N LYS A 113 -6.85 16.92 4.99
CA LYS A 113 -7.72 17.93 5.63
C LYS A 113 -8.25 17.44 6.97
N GLN A 114 -8.64 16.16 7.04
CA GLN A 114 -9.18 15.57 8.25
C GLN A 114 -8.10 15.31 9.31
N ASN A 115 -6.92 14.85 8.90
CA ASN A 115 -5.78 14.68 9.78
C ASN A 115 -4.47 15.03 9.04
N PRO A 116 -3.92 16.24 9.27
CA PRO A 116 -2.69 16.71 8.62
C PRO A 116 -1.42 15.96 8.99
N LEU A 117 -1.48 15.04 9.97
CA LEU A 117 -0.33 14.24 10.43
C LEU A 117 -0.29 12.83 9.81
N LEU A 118 -1.18 12.51 8.87
CA LEU A 118 -1.19 11.22 8.18
C LEU A 118 -0.13 11.13 7.10
N ALA A 119 1.01 10.53 7.42
CA ALA A 119 2.10 10.28 6.47
C ALA A 119 1.63 9.50 5.23
N GLU A 120 0.74 8.52 5.41
CA GLU A 120 0.18 7.69 4.34
C GLU A 120 -0.59 8.53 3.31
N ALA A 121 -1.28 9.60 3.75
CA ALA A 121 -2.05 10.45 2.84
C ALA A 121 -1.14 11.30 1.95
N TYR A 122 -0.05 11.82 2.49
CA TYR A 122 0.96 12.52 1.69
C TYR A 122 1.68 11.57 0.73
N SER A 123 2.00 10.34 1.15
CA SER A 123 2.60 9.34 0.27
C SER A 123 1.66 8.96 -0.89
N ASN A 124 0.37 8.76 -0.61
CA ASN A 124 -0.64 8.52 -1.64
C ASN A 124 -0.76 9.69 -2.63
N LEU A 125 -0.75 10.93 -2.13
CA LEU A 125 -0.76 12.10 -3.00
C LEU A 125 0.53 12.22 -3.82
N GLY A 126 1.69 11.92 -3.22
CA GLY A 126 2.97 11.84 -3.91
C GLY A 126 2.97 10.81 -5.04
N ASN A 127 2.36 9.63 -4.81
CA ASN A 127 2.17 8.62 -5.87
C ASN A 127 1.36 9.19 -7.04
N VAL A 128 0.30 9.94 -6.78
CA VAL A 128 -0.48 10.58 -7.85
C VAL A 128 0.37 11.57 -8.65
N TYR A 129 1.15 12.43 -8.00
CA TYR A 129 2.04 13.37 -8.69
C TYR A 129 3.12 12.65 -9.51
N LYS A 130 3.70 11.58 -8.97
CA LYS A 130 4.68 10.75 -9.67
C LYS A 130 4.10 10.18 -10.96
N GLU A 131 2.91 9.59 -10.91
CA GLU A 131 2.24 9.04 -12.11
C GLU A 131 1.86 10.12 -13.14
N ARG A 132 1.71 11.37 -12.72
CA ARG A 132 1.50 12.52 -13.61
C ARG A 132 2.80 13.06 -14.22
N GLY A 133 3.96 12.53 -13.84
CA GLY A 133 5.28 13.06 -14.22
C GLY A 133 5.67 14.33 -13.46
N GLN A 134 4.91 14.71 -12.42
CA GLN A 134 5.18 15.86 -11.56
C GLN A 134 6.13 15.45 -10.44
N LEU A 135 7.38 15.18 -10.81
CA LEU A 135 8.34 14.49 -9.95
C LEU A 135 8.77 15.31 -8.74
N GLN A 136 8.90 16.63 -8.88
CA GLN A 136 9.31 17.50 -7.77
C GLN A 136 8.24 17.56 -6.69
N GLU A 137 6.97 17.73 -7.07
CA GLU A 137 5.83 17.68 -6.16
C GLU A 137 5.72 16.32 -5.47
N ALA A 138 5.96 15.22 -6.20
CA ALA A 138 5.99 13.88 -5.61
C ALA A 138 7.07 13.76 -4.52
N ILE A 139 8.31 14.20 -4.82
CA ILE A 139 9.44 14.20 -3.88
C ILE A 139 9.12 15.02 -2.62
N GLU A 140 8.53 16.21 -2.78
CA GLU A 140 8.14 17.05 -1.66
C GLU A 140 7.12 16.36 -0.74
N HIS A 141 6.12 15.72 -1.34
CA HIS A 141 5.10 14.98 -0.60
C HIS A 141 5.67 13.75 0.13
N TYR A 142 6.55 12.97 -0.50
CA TYR A 142 7.22 11.85 0.18
C TYR A 142 8.12 12.33 1.32
N ARG A 143 8.90 13.39 1.11
CA ARG A 143 9.72 14.01 2.18
C ARG A 143 8.83 14.51 3.32
N HIS A 144 7.63 15.03 3.02
CA HIS A 144 6.68 15.43 4.05
C HIS A 144 6.17 14.23 4.84
N ALA A 145 5.79 13.13 4.17
CA ALA A 145 5.40 11.89 4.82
C ALA A 145 6.50 11.38 5.77
N LEU A 146 7.75 11.41 5.33
CA LEU A 146 8.91 10.96 6.12
C LEU A 146 9.26 11.88 7.30
N ARG A 147 8.96 13.19 7.22
CA ARG A 147 9.08 14.08 8.39
C ARG A 147 8.03 13.75 9.46
N LEU A 148 6.83 13.35 9.05
CA LEU A 148 5.76 12.96 9.97
C LEU A 148 6.00 11.57 10.56
N LYS A 149 6.51 10.65 9.75
CA LYS A 149 6.75 9.25 10.13
C LYS A 149 8.12 8.79 9.58
N PRO A 150 9.21 9.03 10.33
CA PRO A 150 10.57 8.71 9.88
C PRO A 150 10.83 7.23 9.61
N ASP A 151 10.07 6.32 10.23
CA ASP A 151 10.15 4.86 10.05
C ASP A 151 9.23 4.34 8.93
N PHE A 152 8.67 5.22 8.11
CA PHE A 152 7.77 4.84 7.01
C PHE A 152 8.56 4.30 5.81
N ILE A 153 8.84 3.00 5.84
CA ILE A 153 9.58 2.27 4.80
C ILE A 153 9.04 2.53 3.39
N ASP A 154 7.73 2.40 3.17
CA ASP A 154 7.14 2.63 1.84
C ASP A 154 7.35 4.07 1.36
N GLY A 155 7.42 5.04 2.28
CA GLY A 155 7.75 6.43 1.99
C GLY A 155 9.15 6.58 1.40
N TYR A 156 10.15 5.89 1.95
CA TYR A 156 11.52 5.88 1.39
C TYR A 156 11.60 5.18 0.04
N ILE A 157 10.91 4.05 -0.12
CA ILE A 157 10.88 3.31 -1.40
C ILE A 157 10.27 4.19 -2.49
N ASN A 158 9.15 4.85 -2.20
CA ASN A 158 8.49 5.74 -3.15
C ASN A 158 9.34 7.00 -3.46
N LEU A 159 10.00 7.56 -2.45
CA LEU A 159 10.94 8.67 -2.62
C LEU A 159 12.11 8.26 -3.54
N ALA A 160 12.74 7.11 -3.30
CA ALA A 160 13.83 6.60 -4.12
C ALA A 160 13.41 6.44 -5.57
N ALA A 161 12.24 5.83 -5.83
CA ALA A 161 11.70 5.67 -7.17
C ALA A 161 11.48 7.02 -7.89
N ALA A 162 10.95 8.03 -7.18
CA ALA A 162 10.76 9.36 -7.75
C ALA A 162 12.09 10.09 -8.01
N LEU A 163 13.10 9.91 -7.14
CA LEU A 163 14.44 10.47 -7.32
C LEU A 163 15.17 9.85 -8.52
N VAL A 164 15.07 8.52 -8.71
CA VAL A 164 15.57 7.85 -9.93
C VAL A 164 14.91 8.44 -11.17
N ALA A 165 13.58 8.58 -11.17
CA ALA A 165 12.86 9.17 -12.30
C ALA A 165 13.28 10.64 -12.56
N ALA A 166 13.65 11.38 -11.52
CA ALA A 166 14.11 12.76 -11.61
C ALA A 166 15.60 12.91 -11.99
N GLY A 167 16.36 11.80 -12.07
CA GLY A 167 17.79 11.81 -12.35
C GLY A 167 18.69 11.95 -11.12
N ASP A 168 18.13 12.07 -9.91
CA ASP A 168 18.89 12.19 -8.66
C ASP A 168 19.23 10.81 -8.09
N MET A 169 20.25 10.19 -8.70
CA MET A 169 20.67 8.83 -8.38
C MET A 169 21.26 8.71 -6.97
N GLU A 170 22.00 9.73 -6.50
CA GLU A 170 22.60 9.73 -5.16
C GLU A 170 21.55 9.89 -4.07
N GLY A 171 20.56 10.78 -4.28
CA GLY A 171 19.42 10.89 -3.38
C GLY A 171 18.62 9.58 -3.29
N ALA A 172 18.45 8.88 -4.42
CA ALA A 172 17.78 7.58 -4.44
C ALA A 172 18.55 6.50 -3.67
N VAL A 173 19.88 6.45 -3.80
CA VAL A 173 20.74 5.56 -3.00
C VAL A 173 20.52 5.81 -1.50
N GLN A 174 20.55 7.08 -1.07
CA GLN A 174 20.32 7.43 0.33
C GLN A 174 18.94 6.98 0.83
N ALA A 175 17.89 7.22 0.04
CA ALA A 175 16.54 6.81 0.40
C ALA A 175 16.42 5.27 0.55
N TYR A 176 17.00 4.49 -0.37
CA TYR A 176 17.03 3.03 -0.23
C TYR A 176 17.84 2.55 0.97
N VAL A 177 18.99 3.16 1.24
CA VAL A 177 19.78 2.85 2.43
C VAL A 177 18.97 3.14 3.70
N SER A 178 18.26 4.26 3.77
CA SER A 178 17.37 4.56 4.90
C SER A 178 16.25 3.53 5.06
N ALA A 179 15.62 3.07 3.96
CA ALA A 179 14.63 2.00 4.05
C ALA A 179 15.23 0.71 4.66
N LEU A 180 16.45 0.35 4.26
CA LEU A 180 17.17 -0.83 4.78
C LEU A 180 17.66 -0.67 6.21
N GLN A 181 17.88 0.56 6.70
CA GLN A 181 18.17 0.80 8.11
C GLN A 181 16.98 0.43 9.01
N TYR A 182 15.75 0.66 8.55
CA TYR A 182 14.53 0.27 9.28
C TYR A 182 14.18 -1.21 9.10
N ASN A 183 14.40 -1.76 7.91
CA ASN A 183 14.22 -3.19 7.66
C ASN A 183 15.29 -3.74 6.69
N PRO A 184 16.34 -4.40 7.22
CA PRO A 184 17.44 -4.94 6.41
C PRO A 184 17.04 -6.10 5.48
N ASP A 185 15.89 -6.74 5.71
CA ASP A 185 15.46 -7.95 5.02
C ASP A 185 14.62 -7.66 3.75
N LEU A 186 14.48 -6.39 3.36
CA LEU A 186 13.76 -5.97 2.16
C LEU A 186 14.55 -6.35 0.89
N TYR A 187 14.38 -7.59 0.44
CA TYR A 187 15.07 -8.13 -0.74
C TYR A 187 14.87 -7.29 -2.02
N CYS A 188 13.64 -6.79 -2.26
CA CYS A 188 13.35 -5.92 -3.40
C CYS A 188 14.18 -4.63 -3.34
N VAL A 189 14.25 -3.98 -2.18
CA VAL A 189 15.02 -2.74 -1.98
C VAL A 189 16.51 -2.99 -2.15
N ARG A 190 17.05 -4.10 -1.62
CA ARG A 190 18.46 -4.48 -1.85
C ARG A 190 18.77 -4.68 -3.32
N SER A 191 17.86 -5.33 -4.05
CA SER A 191 18.01 -5.57 -5.48
C SER A 191 17.99 -4.25 -6.27
N ASP A 192 17.05 -3.36 -5.97
CA ASP A 192 16.94 -2.04 -6.60
C ASP A 192 18.18 -1.17 -6.32
N LEU A 193 18.64 -1.14 -5.06
CA LEU A 193 19.86 -0.45 -4.68
C LEU A 193 21.10 -1.03 -5.39
N GLY A 194 21.22 -2.35 -5.46
CA GLY A 194 22.32 -3.01 -6.16
C GLY A 194 22.34 -2.68 -7.67
N ASN A 195 21.17 -2.64 -8.31
CA ASN A 195 21.04 -2.24 -9.71
C ASN A 195 21.41 -0.77 -9.92
N LEU A 196 20.97 0.12 -9.03
CA LEU A 196 21.30 1.53 -9.06
C LEU A 196 22.81 1.77 -8.88
N LEU A 197 23.45 1.10 -7.92
CA LEU A 197 24.90 1.21 -7.69
C LEU A 197 25.72 0.67 -8.88
N LYS A 198 25.26 -0.39 -9.54
CA LYS A 198 25.87 -0.87 -10.79
C LYS A 198 25.76 0.15 -11.91
N ALA A 199 24.60 0.78 -12.07
CA ALA A 199 24.40 1.84 -13.06
C ALA A 199 25.31 3.06 -12.81
N LEU A 200 25.64 3.32 -11.54
CA LEU A 200 26.60 4.36 -11.13
C LEU A 200 28.08 3.93 -11.22
N GLY A 201 28.38 2.66 -11.57
CA GLY A 201 29.74 2.13 -11.60
C GLY A 201 30.33 1.84 -10.21
N ARG A 202 29.55 1.94 -9.13
CA ARG A 202 29.94 1.72 -7.73
C ARG A 202 29.87 0.24 -7.35
N LEU A 203 30.62 -0.59 -8.07
CA LEU A 203 30.53 -2.05 -7.99
C LEU A 203 30.91 -2.63 -6.63
N GLU A 204 31.83 -2.01 -5.90
CA GLU A 204 32.22 -2.49 -4.57
C GLU A 204 31.12 -2.28 -3.53
N GLU A 205 30.43 -1.14 -3.58
CA GLU A 205 29.28 -0.88 -2.70
C GLU A 205 28.10 -1.79 -3.04
N ALA A 206 27.91 -2.11 -4.32
CA ALA A 206 26.86 -3.03 -4.75
C ALA A 206 27.06 -4.44 -4.19
N LYS A 207 28.30 -4.92 -4.00
CA LYS A 207 28.57 -6.24 -3.39
C LYS A 207 28.21 -6.25 -1.91
N VAL A 208 28.48 -5.15 -1.20
CA VAL A 208 28.22 -5.03 0.25
C VAL A 208 26.73 -4.78 0.52
N GLY A 209 26.06 -3.95 -0.29
CA GLY A 209 24.63 -3.63 -0.13
C GLY A 209 23.66 -4.75 -0.52
N VAL A 210 24.12 -5.77 -1.24
CA VAL A 210 23.33 -6.92 -1.69
C VAL A 210 23.68 -8.21 -0.93
N GLY A 211 24.82 -8.26 -0.22
CA GLY A 211 25.39 -9.45 0.44
C GLY A 211 24.86 -9.79 1.83
#